data_AF-A0AAN0NGE7-F1
#
_entry.id   AF-A0AAN0NGE7-F1
#
_cell.length_a   1.000
_cell.length_b   1.000
_cell.length_c   1.000
_cell.angle_alpha   90.00
_cell.angle_beta   90.00
_cell.angle_gamma   90.00
#
_symmetry.space_group_name_H-M   'P 1'
#
loop_
_entity.id
_entity.type
_entity.pdbx_description
1 polymer ?
#
loop_
_entity_poly.entity_id
_entity_poly.type
_entity_poly.pdbx_seq_one_letter_code
_entity_poly.pdbx_strand_id
1 'polypeptide(L)'
;MHWSPDTLAHPFVFYRSGEIANETKYWHFRYESMIDALMVSYVKRRDMKKLKATRFVDVDATERRVIASFYQMLLANVFDIQTSPQVIEESIVTFKTALGFLYDPSNIKTPVIRAYENKFLEPRALTSHVVNGELDSEHDVLNLKHDVWSNPTDINDTSRLSFVDLYDYSIKLGVILVDRLNEALAHPSVTFDDILRDCQYDTGRPVGKEMKYYNSIY
;
A
#
# COMPACT_ATOMS: atom_id res chain seq x y z
N MET A 1 -3.69 -11.11 0.88
CA MET A 1 -4.92 -10.35 0.55
C MET A 1 -4.64 -8.88 0.76
N HIS A 2 -4.56 -8.12 -0.34
CA HIS A 2 -4.22 -6.69 -0.32
C HIS A 2 -5.40 -5.82 0.15
N TRP A 3 -6.63 -6.19 -0.20
CA TRP A 3 -7.83 -5.43 0.16
C TRP A 3 -8.00 -5.15 1.65
N SER A 4 -7.60 -6.09 2.52
CA SER A 4 -7.81 -5.96 3.97
C SER A 4 -6.98 -4.84 4.63
N PRO A 5 -5.67 -4.70 4.39
CA PRO A 5 -4.94 -3.54 4.87
C PRO A 5 -5.42 -2.25 4.20
N ASP A 6 -5.68 -2.25 2.89
CA ASP A 6 -6.07 -1.04 2.17
C ASP A 6 -7.37 -0.45 2.72
N THR A 7 -8.43 -1.27 2.81
CA THR A 7 -9.75 -0.80 3.24
C THR A 7 -9.77 -0.24 4.67
N LEU A 8 -8.85 -0.68 5.53
CA LEU A 8 -8.74 -0.19 6.90
C LEU A 8 -7.75 0.98 7.04
N ALA A 9 -6.63 0.94 6.31
CA ALA A 9 -5.52 1.87 6.48
C ALA A 9 -5.58 3.08 5.53
N HIS A 10 -6.06 2.92 4.28
CA HIS A 10 -6.13 4.03 3.33
C HIS A 10 -6.93 5.22 3.85
N PRO A 11 -8.08 5.06 4.55
CA PRO A 11 -8.78 6.21 5.10
C PRO A 11 -7.89 7.05 6.03
N PHE A 12 -7.08 6.39 6.86
CA PHE A 12 -6.10 7.05 7.71
C PHE A 12 -4.97 7.71 6.90
N VAL A 13 -4.40 6.98 5.93
CA VAL A 13 -3.32 7.47 5.07
C VAL A 13 -3.78 8.71 4.30
N PHE A 14 -4.90 8.64 3.58
CA PHE A 14 -5.47 9.78 2.86
C PHE A 14 -5.76 10.96 3.77
N TYR A 15 -6.39 10.73 4.93
CA TYR A 15 -6.67 11.81 5.87
C TYR A 15 -5.39 12.54 6.28
N ARG A 16 -4.28 11.80 6.50
CA ARG A 16 -3.01 12.34 6.99
C ARG A 16 -2.03 12.79 5.91
N SER A 17 -2.26 12.41 4.66
CA SER A 17 -1.40 12.75 3.52
C SER A 17 -2.00 13.79 2.58
N GLY A 18 -3.32 13.99 2.63
CA GLY A 18 -4.04 14.80 1.66
C GLY A 18 -4.38 14.05 0.36
N GLU A 19 -4.98 14.79 -0.56
CA GLU A 19 -5.43 14.30 -1.86
C GLU A 19 -4.26 14.00 -2.80
N ILE A 20 -4.41 12.99 -3.68
CA ILE A 20 -3.45 12.71 -4.77
C ILE A 20 -3.72 13.66 -5.94
N ALA A 21 -3.71 14.96 -5.66
CA ALA A 21 -3.94 16.01 -6.64
C ALA A 21 -3.21 17.29 -6.23
N ASN A 22 -3.10 18.23 -7.17
CA ASN A 22 -2.61 19.59 -6.90
C ASN A 22 -1.27 19.60 -6.15
N GLU A 23 -1.16 20.43 -5.11
CA GLU A 23 0.06 20.64 -4.33
C GLU A 23 0.45 19.42 -3.47
N THR A 24 -0.51 18.55 -3.13
CA THR A 24 -0.33 17.40 -2.25
C THR A 24 -0.12 16.07 -2.98
N LYS A 25 -0.10 16.09 -4.33
CA LYS A 25 -0.09 14.89 -5.19
C LYS A 25 0.97 13.83 -4.86
N TYR A 26 2.10 14.23 -4.25
CA TYR A 26 3.20 13.34 -3.88
C TYR A 26 3.29 13.03 -2.38
N TRP A 27 2.45 13.66 -1.55
CA TRP A 27 2.48 13.48 -0.10
C TRP A 27 1.97 12.11 0.30
N HIS A 28 0.98 11.58 -0.40
CA HIS A 28 0.46 10.23 -0.18
C HIS A 28 1.55 9.16 -0.28
N PHE A 29 2.25 9.10 -1.41
CA PHE A 29 3.33 8.14 -1.63
C PHE A 29 4.49 8.34 -0.65
N ARG A 30 4.79 9.60 -0.31
CA ARG A 30 5.81 9.92 0.69
C ARG A 30 5.42 9.40 2.08
N TYR A 31 4.14 9.49 2.42
CA TYR A 31 3.57 9.04 3.69
C TYR A 31 3.63 7.52 3.78
N GLU A 32 3.20 6.81 2.75
CA GLU A 32 3.30 5.35 2.65
C GLU A 32 4.77 4.89 2.80
N SER A 33 5.69 5.52 2.07
CA SER A 33 7.11 5.19 2.16
C SER A 33 7.70 5.43 3.55
N MET A 34 7.20 6.44 4.29
CA MET A 34 7.59 6.70 5.68
C MET A 34 6.99 5.66 6.63
N ILE A 35 5.72 5.31 6.44
CA ILE A 35 5.07 4.24 7.19
C ILE A 35 5.88 2.94 7.04
N ASP A 36 6.27 2.57 5.82
CA ASP A 36 7.10 1.38 5.58
C ASP A 36 8.42 1.41 6.36
N ALA A 37 9.12 2.55 6.31
CA ALA A 37 10.38 2.72 7.04
C ALA A 37 10.18 2.61 8.56
N LEU A 38 9.14 3.23 9.11
CA LEU A 38 8.81 3.20 10.54
C LEU A 38 8.30 1.84 10.99
N MET A 39 7.50 1.16 10.18
CA MET A 39 7.03 -0.20 10.47
C MET A 39 8.20 -1.16 10.57
N VAL A 40 9.18 -1.09 9.65
CA VAL A 40 10.38 -1.94 9.72
C VAL A 40 11.26 -1.59 10.92
N SER A 41 11.62 -0.31 11.07
CA SER A 41 12.62 0.14 12.03
C SER A 41 12.11 0.21 13.47
N TYR A 42 10.93 0.79 13.68
CA TYR A 42 10.37 1.07 15.00
C TYR A 42 9.46 -0.06 15.48
N VAL A 43 8.48 -0.46 14.66
CA VAL A 43 7.46 -1.45 15.09
C VAL A 43 8.03 -2.86 15.08
N LYS A 44 8.65 -3.29 13.98
CA LYS A 44 9.27 -4.62 13.87
C LYS A 44 10.68 -4.67 14.47
N ARG A 45 11.25 -3.53 14.87
CA ARG A 45 12.59 -3.41 15.47
C ARG A 45 13.69 -4.07 14.62
N ARG A 46 13.61 -3.90 13.30
CA ARG A 46 14.56 -4.46 12.34
C ARG A 46 15.45 -3.38 11.75
N ASP A 47 16.71 -3.74 11.52
CA ASP A 47 17.63 -2.91 10.77
C ASP A 47 17.27 -2.95 9.28
N MET A 48 16.84 -1.80 8.74
CA MET A 48 16.51 -1.63 7.33
C MET A 48 17.70 -1.99 6.42
N LYS A 49 18.94 -1.73 6.84
CA LYS A 49 20.14 -2.05 6.03
C LYS A 49 20.36 -3.56 5.90
N LYS A 50 19.82 -4.36 6.83
CA LYS A 50 19.89 -5.82 6.79
C LYS A 50 18.69 -6.44 6.08
N LEU A 51 17.61 -5.68 5.88
CA LEU A 51 16.44 -6.14 5.16
C LEU A 51 16.74 -6.18 3.66
N LYS A 52 16.52 -7.34 3.05
CA LYS A 52 16.61 -7.51 1.60
C LYS A 52 15.21 -7.41 1.01
N ALA A 53 14.74 -6.19 0.73
CA ALA A 53 13.37 -5.94 0.27
C ALA A 53 12.99 -6.78 -0.96
N THR A 54 13.92 -6.94 -1.91
CA THR A 54 13.71 -7.76 -3.12
C THR A 54 13.43 -9.23 -2.85
N ARG A 55 13.75 -9.76 -1.66
CA ARG A 55 13.44 -11.15 -1.30
C ARG A 55 11.95 -11.40 -1.12
N PHE A 56 11.15 -10.37 -0.86
CA PHE A 56 9.69 -10.52 -0.73
C PHE A 56 9.00 -10.82 -2.06
N VAL A 57 9.71 -10.62 -3.17
CA VAL A 57 9.23 -10.80 -4.54
C VAL A 57 10.14 -11.74 -5.33
N ASP A 58 10.97 -12.52 -4.62
CA ASP A 58 11.76 -13.59 -5.23
C ASP A 58 10.80 -14.69 -5.67
N VAL A 59 10.70 -14.89 -6.99
CA VAL A 59 10.01 -16.02 -7.61
C VAL A 59 10.96 -16.71 -8.58
N ASP A 60 10.96 -18.03 -8.58
CA ASP A 60 11.73 -18.81 -9.55
C ASP A 60 11.03 -18.83 -10.92
N ALA A 61 11.71 -19.41 -11.93
CA ALA A 61 11.19 -19.43 -13.30
C ALA A 61 9.90 -20.27 -13.43
N THR A 62 9.74 -21.32 -12.62
CA THR A 62 8.55 -22.17 -12.62
C THR A 62 7.38 -21.44 -11.96
N GLU A 63 7.59 -20.89 -10.76
CA GLU A 63 6.61 -20.08 -10.03
C GLU A 63 6.13 -18.90 -10.88
N ARG A 64 7.06 -18.18 -11.51
CA ARG A 64 6.74 -17.04 -12.37
C ARG A 64 5.85 -17.43 -13.55
N ARG A 65 6.12 -18.56 -14.20
CA ARG A 65 5.26 -19.08 -15.30
C ARG A 65 3.87 -19.48 -14.81
N VAL A 66 3.79 -20.10 -13.64
CA VAL A 66 2.50 -20.47 -13.03
C VAL A 66 1.68 -19.22 -12.72
N ILE A 67 2.29 -18.23 -12.07
CA ILE A 67 1.66 -16.93 -11.77
C ILE A 67 1.22 -16.25 -13.07
N ALA A 68 2.09 -16.18 -14.09
CA ALA A 68 1.77 -15.56 -15.37
C ALA A 68 0.60 -16.23 -16.09
N SER A 69 0.55 -17.56 -16.09
CA SER A 69 -0.55 -18.31 -16.71
C SER A 69 -1.87 -18.09 -15.97
N PHE A 70 -1.82 -18.07 -14.62
CA PHE A 70 -3.00 -17.77 -13.80
C PHE A 70 -3.53 -16.36 -14.05
N TYR A 71 -2.66 -15.34 -14.03
CA TYR A 71 -3.07 -13.96 -14.28
C TYR A 71 -3.55 -13.74 -15.71
N GLN A 72 -2.95 -14.41 -16.71
CA GLN A 72 -3.43 -14.35 -18.09
C GLN A 72 -4.88 -14.83 -18.17
N MET A 73 -5.17 -16.00 -17.59
CA MET A 73 -6.52 -16.57 -17.54
C MET A 73 -7.50 -15.63 -16.81
N LEU A 74 -7.08 -15.06 -15.68
CA LEU A 74 -7.90 -14.15 -14.89
C LEU A 74 -8.22 -12.86 -15.67
N LEU A 75 -7.22 -12.24 -16.29
CA LEU A 75 -7.38 -11.03 -17.11
C LEU A 75 -8.33 -11.27 -18.29
N ALA A 76 -8.18 -12.41 -18.98
CA ALA A 76 -9.03 -12.76 -20.11
C ALA A 76 -10.48 -13.03 -19.69
N ASN A 77 -10.71 -13.82 -18.63
CA ASN A 77 -12.04 -14.29 -18.27
C ASN A 77 -12.85 -13.29 -17.43
N VAL A 78 -12.19 -12.44 -16.64
CA VAL A 78 -12.87 -11.51 -15.71
C VAL A 78 -12.92 -10.10 -16.26
N PHE A 79 -11.86 -9.66 -16.94
CA PHE A 79 -11.70 -8.27 -17.37
C PHE A 79 -11.74 -8.10 -18.90
N ASP A 80 -11.86 -9.19 -19.66
CA ASP A 80 -11.77 -9.19 -21.13
C ASP A 80 -10.47 -8.58 -21.67
N ILE A 81 -9.38 -8.71 -20.90
CA ILE A 81 -8.05 -8.20 -21.26
C ILE A 81 -7.21 -9.36 -21.78
N GLN A 82 -6.95 -9.36 -23.09
CA GLN A 82 -6.07 -10.32 -23.74
C GLN A 82 -4.62 -9.85 -23.67
N THR A 83 -3.75 -10.65 -23.05
CA THR A 83 -2.31 -10.38 -22.97
C THR A 83 -1.51 -11.67 -23.07
N SER A 84 -0.22 -11.55 -23.39
CA SER A 84 0.68 -12.71 -23.42
C SER A 84 1.23 -13.01 -22.02
N PRO A 85 1.52 -14.28 -21.69
CA PRO A 85 2.15 -14.61 -20.40
C PRO A 85 3.50 -13.92 -20.23
N GLN A 86 4.22 -13.66 -21.34
CA GLN A 86 5.52 -12.99 -21.33
C GLN A 86 5.42 -11.57 -20.75
N VAL A 87 4.38 -10.81 -21.09
CA VAL A 87 4.17 -9.46 -20.52
C VAL A 87 4.03 -9.53 -19.00
N ILE A 88 3.32 -10.54 -18.49
CA ILE A 88 3.13 -10.73 -17.04
C ILE A 88 4.45 -11.17 -16.38
N GLU A 89 5.18 -12.11 -16.99
CA GLU A 89 6.50 -12.53 -16.50
C GLU A 89 7.48 -11.35 -16.42
N GLU A 90 7.57 -10.55 -17.48
CA GLU A 90 8.41 -9.35 -17.54
C GLU A 90 8.00 -8.30 -16.50
N SER A 91 6.70 -8.15 -16.24
CA SER A 91 6.19 -7.26 -15.19
C SER A 91 6.71 -7.66 -13.80
N ILE A 92 6.74 -8.96 -13.50
CA ILE A 92 7.25 -9.46 -12.21
C ILE A 92 8.75 -9.15 -12.05
N VAL A 93 9.54 -9.36 -13.11
CA VAL A 93 11.00 -9.06 -13.09
C VAL A 93 11.25 -7.56 -12.99
N THR A 94 10.48 -6.76 -13.72
CA THR A 94 10.58 -5.30 -13.71
C THR A 94 10.22 -4.75 -12.33
N PHE A 95 9.15 -5.26 -11.70
CA PHE A 95 8.76 -4.86 -10.35
C PHE A 95 9.86 -5.12 -9.32
N LYS A 96 10.51 -6.29 -9.36
CA LYS A 96 11.65 -6.60 -8.48
C LYS A 96 12.80 -5.61 -8.66
N THR A 97 13.08 -5.23 -9.90
CA THR A 97 14.12 -4.24 -10.22
C THR A 97 13.75 -2.86 -9.68
N ALA A 98 12.49 -2.44 -9.90
CA ALA A 98 11.96 -1.18 -9.37
C ALA A 98 12.01 -1.14 -7.84
N LEU A 99 11.61 -2.22 -7.16
CA LEU A 99 11.69 -2.32 -5.69
C LEU A 99 13.13 -2.18 -5.19
N GLY A 100 14.10 -2.80 -5.87
CA GLY A 100 15.52 -2.64 -5.55
C GLY A 100 16.02 -1.19 -5.72
N PHE A 101 15.45 -0.46 -6.67
CA PHE A 101 15.72 0.97 -6.86
C PHE A 101 15.07 1.83 -5.77
N LEU A 102 13.80 1.61 -5.48
CA LEU A 102 13.00 2.37 -4.50
C LEU A 102 13.36 2.09 -3.03
N TYR A 103 14.05 0.99 -2.73
CA TYR A 103 14.51 0.70 -1.38
C TYR A 103 15.92 1.25 -1.11
N ASP A 104 16.05 2.33 -0.35
CA ASP A 104 17.31 3.06 -0.11
C ASP A 104 17.65 3.23 1.40
N PRO A 105 17.87 2.13 2.14
CA PRO A 105 18.01 2.17 3.60
C PRO A 105 19.25 2.93 4.11
N SER A 106 20.22 3.22 3.23
CA SER A 106 21.41 4.02 3.55
C SER A 106 21.33 5.46 3.05
N ASN A 107 20.21 5.86 2.44
CA ASN A 107 20.00 7.18 1.87
C ASN A 107 21.06 7.60 0.82
N ILE A 108 21.55 6.66 0.02
CA ILE A 108 22.61 6.91 -0.97
C ILE A 108 21.99 7.35 -2.30
N LYS A 109 20.90 6.72 -2.71
CA LYS A 109 20.23 6.97 -4.00
C LYS A 109 19.33 8.20 -3.93
N THR A 110 18.65 8.41 -2.81
CA THR A 110 17.64 9.46 -2.63
C THR A 110 18.18 10.86 -2.93
N PRO A 111 19.36 11.30 -2.44
CA PRO A 111 19.89 12.63 -2.77
C PRO A 111 20.21 12.80 -4.26
N VAL A 112 20.70 11.75 -4.92
CA VAL A 112 21.03 11.76 -6.35
C VAL A 112 19.75 11.85 -7.19
N ILE A 113 18.73 11.04 -6.85
CA ILE A 113 17.42 11.07 -7.49
C ILE A 113 16.77 12.44 -7.28
N ARG A 114 16.86 13.02 -6.07
CA ARG A 114 16.35 14.37 -5.76
C ARG A 114 17.01 15.45 -6.60
N ALA A 115 18.33 15.38 -6.80
CA ALA A 115 19.05 16.34 -7.63
C ALA A 115 18.60 16.23 -9.11
N TYR A 116 18.37 15.01 -9.60
CA TYR A 116 17.85 14.78 -10.94
C TYR A 116 16.40 15.25 -11.09
N GLU A 117 15.52 14.89 -10.15
CA GLU A 117 14.10 15.23 -10.21
C GLU A 117 13.91 16.76 -10.17
N ASN A 118 14.63 17.49 -9.31
CA ASN A 118 14.54 18.95 -9.24
C ASN A 118 15.01 19.67 -10.51
N LYS A 119 15.81 19.00 -11.35
CA LYS A 119 16.35 19.58 -12.59
C LYS A 119 15.48 19.26 -13.81
N PHE A 120 14.83 18.09 -13.83
CA PHE A 120 14.20 17.55 -15.03
C PHE A 120 12.72 17.14 -14.86
N LEU A 121 12.24 17.02 -13.63
CA LEU A 121 10.89 16.56 -13.30
C LEU A 121 10.23 17.53 -12.31
N GLU A 122 9.01 17.20 -11.89
CA GLU A 122 8.41 17.86 -10.73
C GLU A 122 9.11 17.42 -9.43
N PRO A 123 9.29 18.33 -8.45
CA PRO A 123 9.85 17.98 -7.15
C PRO A 123 9.08 16.84 -6.49
N ARG A 124 9.80 15.88 -5.90
CA ARG A 124 9.28 14.68 -5.23
C ARG A 124 8.56 13.66 -6.14
N ALA A 125 8.57 13.84 -7.45
CA ALA A 125 7.91 12.89 -8.37
C ALA A 125 8.45 11.46 -8.27
N LEU A 126 9.73 11.29 -7.96
CA LEU A 126 10.34 9.97 -7.78
C LEU A 126 10.67 9.70 -6.33
N THR A 127 11.23 10.68 -5.62
CA THR A 127 11.69 10.47 -4.24
C THR A 127 10.56 10.26 -3.23
N SER A 128 9.32 10.62 -3.56
CA SER A 128 8.15 10.30 -2.73
C SER A 128 7.91 8.79 -2.60
N HIS A 129 8.28 7.99 -3.60
CA HIS A 129 8.12 6.53 -3.58
C HIS A 129 9.32 5.79 -2.96
N VAL A 130 10.37 6.52 -2.54
CA VAL A 130 11.61 5.91 -2.05
C VAL A 130 11.51 5.67 -0.55
N VAL A 131 11.60 4.40 -0.15
CA VAL A 131 11.71 3.98 1.25
C VAL A 131 13.17 4.12 1.66
N ASN A 132 13.52 5.26 2.25
CA ASN A 132 14.86 5.55 2.74
C ASN A 132 14.98 5.42 4.26
N GLY A 133 16.23 5.43 4.75
CA GLY A 133 16.54 5.29 6.18
C GLY A 133 16.42 6.59 7.01
N GLU A 134 16.08 7.72 6.41
CA GLU A 134 15.86 8.98 7.12
C GLU A 134 14.41 9.01 7.66
N LEU A 135 14.27 8.56 8.91
CA LEU A 135 12.99 8.51 9.60
C LEU A 135 12.52 9.92 9.98
N ASP A 136 11.21 10.15 9.86
CA ASP A 136 10.58 11.39 10.28
C ASP A 136 10.51 11.43 11.81
N SER A 137 11.17 12.41 12.42
CA SER A 137 11.14 12.66 13.86
C SER A 137 10.22 13.82 14.25
N GLU A 138 9.69 14.55 13.28
CA GLU A 138 8.89 15.76 13.49
C GLU A 138 7.40 15.41 13.61
N HIS A 139 6.93 14.47 12.80
CA HIS A 139 5.52 14.10 12.71
C HIS A 139 5.22 12.74 13.36
N ASP A 140 4.07 12.64 14.01
CA ASP A 140 3.54 11.36 14.49
C ASP A 140 2.86 10.59 13.35
N VAL A 141 3.66 10.08 12.41
CA VAL A 141 3.19 9.40 11.18
C VAL A 141 2.36 8.15 11.50
N LEU A 142 2.71 7.40 12.55
CA LEU A 142 1.95 6.22 12.94
C LEU A 142 0.75 6.53 13.84
N ASN A 143 0.56 7.80 14.24
CA ASN A 143 -0.46 8.23 15.21
C ASN A 143 -0.37 7.47 16.54
N LEU A 144 0.85 7.31 17.09
CA LEU A 144 1.09 6.62 18.36
C LEU A 144 0.59 7.40 19.57
N LYS A 145 0.37 8.72 19.43
CA LYS A 145 -0.31 9.54 20.45
C LYS A 145 -1.83 9.32 20.45
N HIS A 146 -2.34 8.57 19.47
CA HIS A 146 -3.77 8.31 19.28
C HIS A 146 -4.58 9.60 19.15
N ASP A 147 -4.06 10.58 18.40
CA ASP A 147 -4.82 11.80 18.08
C ASP A 147 -6.06 11.44 17.25
N VAL A 148 -7.10 12.26 17.40
CA VAL A 148 -8.36 12.08 16.67
C VAL A 148 -8.11 12.35 15.19
N TRP A 149 -8.60 11.45 14.35
CA TRP A 149 -8.65 11.61 12.89
C TRP A 149 -10.04 11.18 12.38
N SER A 150 -10.42 11.62 11.18
CA SER A 150 -11.72 11.30 10.59
C SER A 150 -11.55 10.53 9.28
N ASN A 151 -12.54 9.72 8.92
CA ASN A 151 -12.61 9.16 7.58
C ASN A 151 -12.68 10.32 6.56
N PRO A 152 -11.91 10.29 5.45
CA PRO A 152 -11.92 11.38 4.47
C PRO A 152 -13.28 11.63 3.82
N THR A 153 -14.22 10.69 3.90
CA THR A 153 -15.56 10.80 3.32
C THR A 153 -16.62 11.34 4.29
N ASP A 154 -16.35 11.36 5.60
CA ASP A 154 -17.25 11.88 6.64
C ASP A 154 -16.46 12.39 7.85
N ILE A 155 -16.51 13.71 8.09
CA ILE A 155 -15.79 14.35 9.20
C ILE A 155 -16.24 13.86 10.60
N ASN A 156 -17.48 13.37 10.73
CA ASN A 156 -18.02 12.90 12.01
C ASN A 156 -17.62 11.45 12.31
N ASP A 157 -17.16 10.71 11.31
CA ASP A 157 -16.67 9.36 11.41
C ASP A 157 -15.23 9.37 11.92
N THR A 158 -15.11 9.55 13.24
CA THR A 158 -13.83 9.77 13.92
C THR A 158 -13.25 8.49 14.51
N SER A 159 -11.93 8.45 14.59
CA SER A 159 -11.15 7.35 15.16
C SER A 159 -9.93 7.89 15.90
N ARG A 160 -9.40 7.09 16.81
CA ARG A 160 -8.12 7.33 17.53
C ARG A 160 -7.12 6.19 17.29
N LEU A 161 -7.41 5.31 16.33
CA LEU A 161 -6.54 4.19 16.02
C LEU A 161 -5.21 4.70 15.43
N SER A 162 -4.13 4.07 15.85
CA SER A 162 -2.82 4.22 15.23
C SER A 162 -2.75 3.39 13.95
N PHE A 163 -1.77 3.66 13.09
CA PHE A 163 -1.51 2.79 11.94
C PHE A 163 -1.19 1.34 12.37
N VAL A 164 -0.56 1.17 13.53
CA VAL A 164 -0.23 -0.16 14.08
C VAL A 164 -1.50 -0.93 14.44
N ASP A 165 -2.50 -0.26 15.02
CA ASP A 165 -3.79 -0.89 15.31
C ASP A 165 -4.52 -1.29 14.02
N LEU A 166 -4.53 -0.41 13.02
CA LEU A 166 -5.14 -0.69 11.71
C LEU A 166 -4.45 -1.87 11.03
N TYR A 167 -3.13 -1.93 11.09
CA TYR A 167 -2.33 -3.05 10.60
C TYR A 167 -2.71 -4.36 11.32
N ASP A 168 -2.80 -4.37 12.64
CA ASP A 168 -3.17 -5.58 13.39
C ASP A 168 -4.62 -6.01 13.12
N TYR A 169 -5.55 -5.07 12.95
CA TYR A 169 -6.92 -5.37 12.50
C TYR A 169 -6.97 -5.91 11.08
N SER A 170 -6.11 -5.42 10.18
CA SER A 170 -6.00 -5.95 8.83
C SER A 170 -5.53 -7.41 8.79
N ILE A 171 -4.66 -7.80 9.71
CA ILE A 171 -4.25 -9.21 9.81
C ILE A 171 -5.44 -10.07 10.21
N LYS A 172 -6.23 -9.64 11.20
CA LYS A 172 -7.42 -10.38 11.66
C LYS A 172 -8.47 -10.49 10.56
N LEU A 173 -8.76 -9.39 9.87
CA LEU A 173 -9.69 -9.38 8.74
C LEU A 173 -9.17 -10.25 7.59
N GLY A 174 -7.86 -10.23 7.32
CA GLY A 174 -7.22 -11.12 6.35
C GLY A 174 -7.43 -12.60 6.67
N VAL A 175 -7.29 -13.02 7.94
CA VAL A 175 -7.57 -14.40 8.36
C VAL A 175 -9.03 -14.77 8.11
N ILE A 176 -9.97 -13.91 8.53
CA ILE A 176 -11.41 -14.12 8.31
C ILE A 176 -11.73 -14.32 6.82
N LEU A 177 -11.10 -13.52 5.95
CA LEU A 177 -11.29 -13.64 4.50
C LEU A 177 -10.69 -14.92 3.93
N VAL A 178 -9.56 -15.41 4.45
CA VAL A 178 -8.97 -16.70 4.01
C VAL A 178 -9.89 -17.84 4.40
N ASP A 179 -10.41 -17.81 5.63
CA ASP A 179 -11.33 -18.83 6.12
C ASP A 179 -12.61 -18.83 5.30
N ARG A 180 -13.17 -17.65 5.01
CA ARG A 180 -14.34 -17.51 4.14
C ARG A 180 -14.08 -18.01 2.71
N LEU A 181 -12.88 -17.78 2.17
CA LEU A 181 -12.49 -18.31 0.87
C LEU A 181 -12.48 -19.84 0.87
N ASN A 182 -11.90 -20.45 1.90
CA ASN A 182 -11.89 -21.91 2.03
C ASN A 182 -13.32 -22.48 2.11
N GLU A 183 -14.21 -21.83 2.87
CA GLU A 183 -15.63 -22.20 2.94
C GLU A 183 -16.33 -22.07 1.58
N ALA A 184 -16.11 -20.96 0.86
CA ALA A 184 -16.71 -20.74 -0.46
C ALA A 184 -16.23 -21.75 -1.51
N LEU A 185 -14.97 -22.19 -1.42
CA LEU A 185 -14.42 -23.24 -2.29
C LEU A 185 -15.06 -24.62 -2.01
N ALA A 186 -15.47 -24.88 -0.76
CA ALA A 186 -16.17 -26.12 -0.39
C ALA A 186 -17.68 -26.05 -0.61
N HIS A 187 -18.27 -24.85 -0.49
CA HIS A 187 -19.71 -24.61 -0.49
C HIS A 187 -20.06 -23.41 -1.39
N PRO A 188 -20.50 -23.63 -2.63
CA PRO A 188 -20.74 -22.55 -3.60
C PRO A 188 -21.80 -21.52 -3.21
N SER A 189 -22.61 -21.76 -2.17
CA SER A 189 -23.60 -20.81 -1.65
C SER A 189 -23.03 -19.76 -0.69
N VAL A 190 -21.80 -19.95 -0.23
CA VAL A 190 -21.14 -19.03 0.71
C VAL A 190 -20.59 -17.84 -0.08
N THR A 191 -20.97 -16.62 0.32
CA THR A 191 -20.51 -15.37 -0.31
C THR A 191 -19.63 -14.57 0.63
N PHE A 192 -19.10 -13.44 0.16
CA PHE A 192 -18.26 -12.52 0.95
C PHE A 192 -19.00 -11.23 1.33
N ASP A 193 -20.28 -11.09 0.97
CA ASP A 193 -20.98 -9.80 0.95
C ASP A 193 -21.12 -9.16 2.34
N ASP A 194 -21.32 -9.97 3.38
CA ASP A 194 -21.40 -9.54 4.78
C ASP A 194 -20.08 -8.98 5.32
N ILE A 195 -18.95 -9.43 4.74
CA ILE A 195 -17.61 -9.01 5.10
C ILE A 195 -17.17 -7.81 4.25
N LEU A 196 -17.30 -7.91 2.92
CA LEU A 196 -16.84 -6.89 1.98
C LEU A 196 -17.74 -5.65 2.00
N ARG A 197 -19.05 -5.84 2.15
CA ARG A 197 -20.08 -4.77 2.24
C ARG A 197 -20.00 -3.73 1.14
N ASP A 198 -19.53 -4.15 -0.04
CA ASP A 198 -19.27 -3.27 -1.19
C ASP A 198 -18.34 -2.08 -0.87
N CYS A 199 -17.46 -2.24 0.13
CA CYS A 199 -16.53 -1.21 0.56
C CYS A 199 -15.39 -1.04 -0.44
N GLN A 200 -15.13 0.20 -0.81
CA GLN A 200 -13.98 0.57 -1.62
C GLN A 200 -12.68 0.38 -0.83
N TYR A 201 -11.61 0.04 -1.54
CA TYR A 201 -10.29 -0.15 -0.94
C TYR A 201 -9.70 1.16 -0.39
N ASP A 202 -9.98 2.30 -1.04
CA ASP A 202 -9.46 3.61 -0.61
C ASP A 202 -10.20 4.23 0.59
N THR A 203 -11.52 4.11 0.62
CA THR A 203 -12.36 4.83 1.61
C THR A 203 -12.80 3.93 2.77
N GLY A 204 -12.77 2.61 2.60
CA GLY A 204 -13.41 1.67 3.53
C GLY A 204 -14.92 1.87 3.64
N ARG A 205 -15.54 2.50 2.63
CA ARG A 205 -16.96 2.86 2.59
C ARG A 205 -17.57 2.38 1.27
N PRO A 206 -18.91 2.20 1.21
CA PRO A 206 -19.60 1.83 -0.02
C PRO A 206 -19.33 2.83 -1.16
N VAL A 207 -19.47 2.35 -2.39
CA VAL A 207 -19.30 3.15 -3.61
C VAL A 207 -20.11 4.44 -3.58
N GLY A 208 -19.54 5.52 -4.14
CA GLY A 208 -20.19 6.82 -4.28
C GLY A 208 -19.89 7.81 -3.15
N LYS A 209 -18.96 7.48 -2.25
CA LYS A 209 -18.48 8.37 -1.19
C LYS A 209 -17.19 9.07 -1.62
N GLU A 210 -17.28 10.36 -1.90
CA GLU A 210 -16.13 11.19 -2.25
C GLU A 210 -15.32 11.60 -1.02
N MET A 211 -14.00 11.62 -1.15
CA MET A 211 -13.09 12.13 -0.12
C MET A 211 -13.04 13.65 -0.16
N LYS A 212 -13.35 14.30 0.97
CA LYS A 212 -13.44 15.77 1.11
C LYS A 212 -12.71 16.31 2.32
N TYR A 213 -12.41 15.45 3.29
CA TYR A 213 -11.87 15.83 4.57
C TYR A 213 -10.44 15.31 4.71
N TYR A 214 -9.48 16.22 4.80
CA TYR A 214 -8.07 15.92 4.95
C TYR A 214 -7.48 16.80 6.04
N ASN A 215 -6.46 16.28 6.73
CA ASN A 215 -5.64 17.00 7.69
C ASN A 215 -4.20 16.50 7.54
N SER A 216 -3.55 16.97 6.47
CA SER A 216 -2.18 16.59 6.15
C SER A 216 -1.24 16.97 7.28
N ILE A 217 -0.27 16.09 7.57
CA ILE A 217 0.84 16.39 8.46
C ILE A 217 2.15 16.69 7.72
N TYR A 218 2.13 16.67 6.38
CA TYR A 218 3.21 17.17 5.53
C TYR A 218 2.94 18.58 5.01
#